data_AF-A1KZK9-F1
#
_entry.id   AF-A1KZK9-F1
#
_cell.length_a   1.000
_cell.length_b   1.000
_cell.length_c   1.000
_cell.angle_alpha   90.00
_cell.angle_beta   90.00
_cell.angle_gamma   90.00
#
_symmetry.space_group_name_H-M   'P 1'
#
loop_
_entity.id
_entity.type
_entity.pdbx_description
1 polymer ?
#
loop_
_entity_poly.entity_id
_entity_poly.type
_entity_poly.pdbx_seq_one_letter_code
_entity_poly.pdbx_strand_id
1 'polypeptide(L)'
;VTMSNYQMYRQILAPGWTVGWSWAKKEVIWSIVGAQATEQGDCSKFKGGIPHSCKRTPAIVDLLPGVPYNQQIANCCKAGVVSAYGQDPAGSASAFQVSVGLAGTTNKTVKLPTNFTLAGPGPGYTCGPATIVPSTVYLTPDRRRRTQALMTWTVTCTYSQQLASRYPTCCVSFSSFYNSTIVPCARCACGCGHDGYRGNGGGGKNARAGDGRSRRNSGGGGHSGGTECIMGDSKRALSAGVNTPRKDGAPLLQCTSHMCPIRVHWHVKLNYKDYWRAKIAITNFNYRMNYTQWTLVAQHPNLNNVTEVFSFQYKPLLPYGNI
;
A
#
# COMPACT_ATOMS: atom_id res chain seq x y z
N VAL A 1 7.71 -6.03 20.06
CA VAL A 1 6.77 -5.22 19.24
C VAL A 1 6.18 -6.14 18.19
N THR A 2 4.86 -6.18 18.07
CA THR A 2 4.18 -6.98 17.06
C THR A 2 3.27 -6.05 16.26
N MET A 3 3.40 -6.09 14.94
CA MET A 3 2.54 -5.42 14.00
C MET A 3 1.65 -6.46 13.31
N SER A 4 0.34 -6.33 13.48
CA SER A 4 -0.63 -7.23 12.85
C SER A 4 -1.42 -6.49 11.80
N ASN A 5 -1.41 -7.00 10.57
CA ASN A 5 -2.23 -6.49 9.48
C ASN A 5 -3.60 -7.19 9.47
N TYR A 6 -4.60 -6.54 10.05
CA TYR A 6 -5.98 -7.02 10.04
C TYR A 6 -6.76 -6.65 8.78
N GLN A 7 -6.12 -6.05 7.77
CA GLN A 7 -6.79 -5.80 6.49
C GLN A 7 -7.08 -7.13 5.80
N MET A 8 -8.34 -7.33 5.40
CA MET A 8 -8.76 -8.57 4.76
C MET A 8 -8.06 -8.81 3.42
N TYR A 9 -7.83 -7.74 2.64
CA TYR A 9 -7.43 -7.86 1.24
C TYR A 9 -6.25 -6.97 0.85
N ARG A 10 -5.74 -6.15 1.77
CA ARG A 10 -4.62 -5.25 1.53
C ARG A 10 -3.39 -5.77 2.26
N GLN A 11 -2.37 -6.10 1.49
CA GLN A 11 -1.06 -6.50 1.98
C GLN A 11 -0.09 -5.31 1.94
N ILE A 12 0.97 -5.38 2.76
CA ILE A 12 2.14 -4.51 2.65
C ILE A 12 3.15 -5.28 1.81
N LEU A 13 3.38 -4.82 0.58
CA LEU A 13 4.32 -5.42 -0.36
C LEU A 13 5.72 -4.84 -0.21
N ALA A 14 6.69 -5.39 -0.94
CA ALA A 14 8.02 -4.80 -1.08
C ALA A 14 7.94 -3.33 -1.56
N PRO A 15 8.78 -2.41 -1.06
CA PRO A 15 9.96 -2.63 -0.22
C PRO A 15 9.69 -2.90 1.27
N GLY A 16 8.42 -3.04 1.66
CA GLY A 16 8.00 -3.40 3.01
C GLY A 16 7.51 -2.22 3.83
N TRP A 17 7.25 -2.47 5.11
CA TRP A 17 6.90 -1.43 6.06
C TRP A 17 8.14 -0.73 6.64
N THR A 18 7.97 0.55 6.96
CA THR A 18 8.83 1.29 7.88
C THR A 18 7.94 1.86 8.98
N VAL A 19 8.21 1.51 10.23
CA VAL A 19 7.47 2.04 11.38
C VAL A 19 8.34 3.06 12.12
N GLY A 20 7.78 4.21 12.42
CA GLY A 20 8.44 5.25 13.20
C GLY A 20 7.60 5.64 14.41
N TRP A 21 8.26 6.27 15.37
CA TRP A 21 7.62 6.90 16.52
C TRP A 21 8.51 8.00 17.08
N SER A 22 8.03 8.73 18.07
CA SER A 22 8.78 9.73 18.82
C SER A 22 8.90 9.32 20.28
N TRP A 23 10.13 9.30 20.80
CA TRP A 23 10.37 9.09 22.21
C TRP A 23 9.85 10.26 23.05
N ALA A 24 9.20 9.94 24.18
CA ALA A 24 8.59 10.92 25.06
C ALA A 24 9.64 11.78 25.80
N LYS A 25 10.80 11.19 26.12
CA LYS A 25 11.89 11.81 26.85
C LYS A 25 13.19 11.71 26.03
N LYS A 26 14.20 11.02 26.57
CA LYS A 26 15.56 10.87 26.03
C LYS A 26 15.91 9.39 25.85
N GLU A 27 14.90 8.57 25.58
CA GLU A 27 15.05 7.15 25.35
C GLU A 27 15.95 6.87 24.15
N VAL A 28 16.66 5.74 24.20
CA VAL A 28 17.54 5.26 23.13
C VAL A 28 17.31 3.78 22.89
N ILE A 29 17.64 3.29 21.70
CA ILE A 29 17.60 1.86 21.38
C ILE A 29 18.98 1.28 21.64
N TRP A 30 19.12 0.44 22.67
CA TRP A 30 20.36 -0.29 22.96
C TRP A 30 20.62 -1.39 21.95
N SER A 31 19.62 -2.22 21.69
CA SER A 31 19.69 -3.33 20.74
C SER A 31 18.32 -3.60 20.13
N ILE A 32 18.32 -4.19 18.94
CA ILE A 32 17.11 -4.59 18.21
C ILE A 32 17.35 -5.95 17.56
N VAL A 33 16.34 -6.80 17.55
CA VAL A 33 16.39 -8.17 16.97
C VAL A 33 15.13 -8.39 16.14
N GLY A 34 15.29 -8.99 14.95
CA GLY A 34 14.22 -9.16 13.96
C GLY A 34 13.92 -7.92 13.10
N ALA A 35 14.51 -6.77 13.42
CA ALA A 35 14.40 -5.53 12.67
C ALA A 35 15.66 -4.69 12.88
N GLN A 36 15.77 -3.55 12.18
CA GLN A 36 16.88 -2.62 12.31
C GLN A 36 16.40 -1.16 12.21
N ALA A 37 16.97 -0.29 13.04
CA ALA A 37 16.80 1.16 12.85
C ALA A 37 17.55 1.62 11.60
N THR A 38 16.91 2.44 10.77
CA THR A 38 17.50 2.96 9.52
C THR A 38 18.65 3.94 9.78
N GLU A 39 18.64 4.60 10.93
CA GLU A 39 19.65 5.58 11.32
C GLU A 39 20.04 5.43 12.79
N GLN A 40 21.34 5.55 13.07
CA GLN A 40 21.86 5.60 14.43
C GLN A 40 21.64 6.97 15.09
N GLY A 41 21.88 8.06 14.37
CA GLY A 41 21.84 9.44 14.91
C GLY A 41 23.03 9.79 15.81
N ASP A 42 22.93 10.91 16.51
CA ASP A 42 24.00 11.41 17.39
C ASP A 42 23.98 10.68 18.74
N CYS A 43 24.92 9.75 18.91
CA CYS A 43 25.16 9.01 20.15
C CYS A 43 26.40 9.54 20.92
N SER A 44 26.93 10.72 20.61
CA SER A 44 28.19 11.25 21.17
C SER A 44 28.24 11.36 22.71
N LYS A 45 27.07 11.39 23.35
CA LYS A 45 26.91 11.36 24.81
C LYS A 45 27.40 10.04 25.43
N PHE A 46 27.35 8.93 24.69
CA PHE A 46 27.74 7.62 25.17
C PHE A 46 29.23 7.38 24.89
N LYS A 47 30.06 7.34 25.94
CA LYS A 47 31.53 7.19 25.82
C LYS A 47 32.00 5.72 25.80
N GLY A 48 31.11 4.78 26.08
CA GLY A 48 31.36 3.34 26.02
C GLY A 48 30.04 2.59 25.84
N GLY A 49 30.04 1.57 24.98
CA GLY A 49 28.82 0.90 24.52
C GLY A 49 27.90 1.88 23.77
N ILE A 50 28.00 1.90 22.44
CA ILE A 50 27.19 2.83 21.64
C ILE A 50 25.81 2.19 21.38
N PRO A 51 24.70 2.87 21.72
CA PRO A 51 23.37 2.36 21.40
C PRO A 51 23.19 2.16 19.88
N HIS A 52 22.36 1.18 19.52
CA HIS A 52 21.93 0.95 18.13
C HIS A 52 21.31 2.20 17.49
N SER A 53 20.53 2.98 18.24
CA SER A 53 20.03 4.28 17.77
C SER A 53 19.76 5.26 18.93
N CYS A 54 20.23 6.49 18.77
CA CYS A 54 19.98 7.62 19.65
C CYS A 54 19.04 8.67 19.03
N LYS A 55 18.45 8.37 17.86
CA LYS A 55 17.43 9.25 17.26
C LYS A 55 16.23 9.36 18.19
N ARG A 56 15.77 10.59 18.40
CA ARG A 56 14.51 10.85 19.11
C ARG A 56 13.29 10.29 18.37
N THR A 57 13.38 10.25 17.04
CA THR A 57 12.35 9.74 16.14
C THR A 57 12.90 8.59 15.29
N PRO A 58 13.11 7.39 15.86
CA PRO A 58 13.66 6.28 15.11
C PRO A 58 12.67 5.82 14.02
N ALA A 59 13.21 5.44 12.88
CA ALA A 59 12.49 4.69 11.85
C ALA A 59 13.07 3.28 11.79
N ILE A 60 12.20 2.28 11.86
CA ILE A 60 12.55 0.87 11.95
C ILE A 60 12.04 0.16 10.71
N VAL A 61 12.89 -0.68 10.13
CA VAL A 61 12.57 -1.58 9.02
C VAL A 61 12.81 -3.02 9.45
N ASP A 62 12.04 -3.92 8.88
CA ASP A 62 12.24 -5.36 9.05
C ASP A 62 13.58 -5.80 8.45
N LEU A 63 14.13 -6.91 8.95
CA LEU A 63 15.31 -7.51 8.34
C LEU A 63 14.94 -8.27 7.07
N LEU A 64 15.93 -8.45 6.18
CA LEU A 64 15.79 -9.25 4.97
C LEU A 64 15.68 -10.76 5.30
N PRO A 65 15.06 -11.56 4.42
CA PRO A 65 15.09 -13.01 4.53
C PRO A 65 16.53 -13.55 4.52
N GLY A 66 16.78 -14.62 5.28
CA GLY A 66 18.09 -15.29 5.30
C GLY A 66 19.10 -14.73 6.31
N VAL A 67 18.71 -13.77 7.16
CA VAL A 67 19.58 -13.31 8.26
C VAL A 67 19.96 -14.44 9.22
N PRO A 68 21.12 -14.37 9.91
CA PRO A 68 21.53 -15.38 10.88
C PRO A 68 20.48 -15.67 11.97
N TYR A 69 20.42 -16.92 12.44
CA TYR A 69 19.40 -17.38 13.40
C TYR A 69 19.35 -16.57 14.71
N ASN A 70 20.50 -16.09 15.19
CA ASN A 70 20.60 -15.25 16.39
C ASN A 70 19.99 -13.85 16.23
N GLN A 71 19.67 -13.43 15.00
CA GLN A 71 19.01 -12.17 14.68
C GLN A 71 17.53 -12.35 14.35
N GLN A 72 17.06 -13.60 14.29
CA GLN A 72 15.68 -13.92 13.95
C GLN A 72 14.80 -13.99 15.20
N ILE A 73 13.55 -13.59 15.03
CA ILE A 73 12.47 -13.89 15.96
C ILE A 73 11.25 -14.40 15.18
N ALA A 74 10.29 -15.00 15.89
CA ALA A 74 9.02 -15.39 15.29
C ALA A 74 8.34 -14.20 14.59
N ASN A 75 7.90 -14.40 13.34
CA ASN A 75 7.27 -13.40 12.49
C ASN A 75 8.16 -12.20 12.07
N CYS A 76 9.48 -12.25 12.24
CA CYS A 76 10.39 -11.56 11.32
C CYS A 76 10.69 -12.53 10.15
N CYS A 77 11.58 -12.34 9.19
CA CYS A 77 12.39 -11.23 8.76
C CYS A 77 12.12 -11.22 7.25
N LYS A 78 11.01 -10.58 6.87
CA LYS A 78 10.32 -10.77 5.59
C LYS A 78 10.55 -9.57 4.67
N ALA A 79 11.62 -8.81 4.87
CA ALA A 79 11.85 -7.53 4.21
C ALA A 79 10.63 -6.59 4.31
N GLY A 80 9.91 -6.66 5.42
CA GLY A 80 8.77 -5.81 5.71
C GLY A 80 7.50 -6.18 4.94
N VAL A 81 7.48 -7.33 4.27
CA VAL A 81 6.28 -7.84 3.62
C VAL A 81 5.33 -8.42 4.68
N VAL A 82 4.08 -7.98 4.65
CA VAL A 82 3.03 -8.44 5.58
C VAL A 82 1.77 -8.75 4.78
N SER A 83 1.37 -10.02 4.79
CA SER A 83 0.20 -10.51 4.06
C SER A 83 -1.09 -9.85 4.57
N ALA A 84 -2.12 -9.85 3.72
CA ALA A 84 -3.47 -9.53 4.16
C ALA A 84 -4.05 -10.67 5.01
N TYR A 85 -4.77 -10.35 6.09
CA TYR A 85 -5.33 -11.35 7.00
C TYR A 85 -6.23 -12.36 6.28
N GLY A 86 -7.06 -11.89 5.35
CA GLY A 86 -7.98 -12.77 4.62
C GLY A 86 -7.28 -13.71 3.64
N GLN A 87 -6.05 -13.40 3.21
CA GLN A 87 -5.29 -14.24 2.29
C GLN A 87 -4.42 -15.26 3.02
N ASP A 88 -3.66 -14.78 4.00
CA ASP A 88 -2.70 -15.56 4.78
C ASP A 88 -2.60 -15.00 6.22
N PRO A 89 -3.40 -15.54 7.16
CA PRO A 89 -3.36 -15.14 8.56
C PRO A 89 -2.02 -15.40 9.25
N ALA A 90 -1.24 -16.38 8.78
CA ALA A 90 0.06 -16.69 9.37
C ALA A 90 1.11 -15.65 8.96
N GLY A 91 1.08 -15.19 7.72
CA GLY A 91 1.95 -14.13 7.20
C GLY A 91 1.50 -12.71 7.52
N SER A 92 0.30 -12.51 8.08
CA SER A 92 -0.28 -11.19 8.37
C SER A 92 0.25 -10.53 9.65
N ALA A 93 1.29 -11.08 10.27
CA ALA A 93 1.99 -10.47 11.40
C ALA A 93 3.47 -10.25 11.09
N SER A 94 4.03 -9.17 11.62
CA SER A 94 5.46 -8.89 11.65
C SER A 94 5.86 -8.60 13.09
N ALA A 95 7.05 -9.01 13.53
CA ALA A 95 7.49 -8.71 14.88
C ALA A 95 8.99 -8.42 14.96
N PHE A 96 9.36 -7.61 15.96
CA PHE A 96 10.75 -7.39 16.36
C PHE A 96 10.83 -7.16 17.88
N GLN A 97 12.00 -7.34 18.46
CA GLN A 97 12.28 -7.04 19.85
C GLN A 97 13.23 -5.84 19.94
N VAL A 98 13.00 -4.99 20.93
CA VAL A 98 13.79 -3.77 21.13
C VAL A 98 14.12 -3.61 22.60
N SER A 99 15.40 -3.39 22.88
CA SER A 99 15.91 -3.06 24.22
C SER A 99 16.04 -1.54 24.31
N VAL A 100 15.27 -0.92 25.19
CA VAL A 100 15.19 0.55 25.31
C VAL A 100 15.96 1.01 26.55
N GLY A 101 16.82 2.00 26.37
CA GLY A 101 17.55 2.69 27.44
C GLY A 101 16.86 3.99 27.86
N LEU A 102 17.15 4.46 29.08
CA LEU A 102 16.69 5.75 29.61
C LEU A 102 15.16 5.96 29.68
N ALA A 103 14.38 4.87 29.61
CA ALA A 103 12.91 4.88 29.59
C ALA A 103 12.24 4.88 30.97
N GLY A 104 13.00 4.68 32.06
CA GLY A 104 12.45 4.34 33.37
C GLY A 104 12.24 2.83 33.54
N THR A 105 11.99 2.39 34.77
CA THR A 105 12.00 0.96 35.15
C THR A 105 10.68 0.48 35.76
N THR A 106 9.68 1.36 35.88
CA THR A 106 8.38 1.05 36.49
C THR A 106 7.23 1.47 35.58
N ASN A 107 6.06 0.85 35.77
CA ASN A 107 4.84 1.19 35.02
C ASN A 107 4.38 2.66 35.18
N LYS A 108 4.86 3.38 36.21
CA LYS A 108 4.61 4.82 36.42
C LYS A 108 5.64 5.72 35.73
N THR A 109 6.88 5.26 35.58
CA THR A 109 7.99 6.08 35.07
C THR A 109 8.15 5.97 33.55
N VAL A 110 7.82 4.81 32.99
CA VAL A 110 7.76 4.56 31.55
C VAL A 110 6.67 5.41 30.93
N LYS A 111 7.02 6.17 29.88
CA LYS A 111 6.09 6.99 29.11
C LYS A 111 5.89 6.38 27.74
N LEU A 112 4.65 6.40 27.25
CA LEU A 112 4.34 5.89 25.93
C LEU A 112 5.02 6.76 24.88
N PRO A 113 5.55 6.16 23.80
CA PRO A 113 5.95 6.93 22.64
C PRO A 113 4.75 7.65 22.01
N THR A 114 5.03 8.70 21.25
CA THR A 114 4.03 9.50 20.56
C THR A 114 4.31 9.54 19.06
N ASN A 115 3.38 10.10 18.27
CA ASN A 115 3.58 10.34 16.83
C ASN A 115 4.04 9.10 16.06
N PHE A 116 3.29 8.01 16.21
CA PHE A 116 3.56 6.80 15.43
C PHE A 116 3.32 7.06 13.96
N THR A 117 4.19 6.52 13.12
CA THR A 117 4.08 6.54 11.67
C THR A 117 4.22 5.13 11.14
N LEU A 118 3.46 4.81 10.09
CA LEU A 118 3.61 3.59 9.33
C LEU A 118 3.72 4.00 7.87
N ALA A 119 4.87 3.75 7.26
CA ALA A 119 5.06 3.87 5.83
C ALA A 119 5.03 2.48 5.21
N GLY A 120 4.47 2.37 4.02
CA GLY A 120 4.57 1.19 3.16
C GLY A 120 4.83 1.65 1.72
N PRO A 121 4.66 0.77 0.73
CA PRO A 121 4.70 1.17 -0.67
C PRO A 121 3.61 2.22 -0.96
N GLY A 122 4.03 3.47 -1.15
CA GLY A 122 3.14 4.61 -1.36
C GLY A 122 2.58 5.23 -0.06
N PRO A 123 2.00 6.44 -0.15
CA PRO A 123 1.32 7.07 0.97
C PRO A 123 -0.01 6.38 1.28
N GLY A 124 -0.57 6.63 2.47
CA GLY A 124 -1.96 6.25 2.77
C GLY A 124 -2.23 5.81 4.20
N TYR A 125 -1.21 5.44 4.98
CA TYR A 125 -1.40 5.05 6.37
C TYR A 125 -1.35 6.25 7.32
N THR A 126 -2.28 6.28 8.26
CA THR A 126 -2.30 7.21 9.39
C THR A 126 -2.46 6.43 10.68
N CYS A 127 -1.60 6.70 11.67
CA CYS A 127 -1.64 6.04 12.96
C CYS A 127 -2.25 6.95 14.03
N GLY A 128 -3.07 6.36 14.90
CA GLY A 128 -3.59 7.01 16.09
C GLY A 128 -2.55 7.11 17.22
N PRO A 129 -2.93 7.73 18.36
CA PRO A 129 -2.10 7.74 19.56
C PRO A 129 -2.00 6.34 20.18
N ALA A 130 -0.95 6.10 20.96
CA ALA A 130 -0.81 4.87 21.72
C ALA A 130 -1.78 4.85 22.91
N THR A 131 -2.52 3.75 23.06
CA THR A 131 -3.49 3.55 24.14
C THR A 131 -3.06 2.41 25.04
N ILE A 132 -3.14 2.61 26.35
CA ILE A 132 -2.83 1.55 27.32
C ILE A 132 -3.93 0.50 27.26
N VAL A 133 -3.51 -0.77 27.20
CA VAL A 133 -4.41 -1.93 27.21
C VAL A 133 -3.99 -2.87 28.34
N PRO A 134 -4.82 -3.87 28.71
CA PRO A 134 -4.42 -4.88 29.68
C PRO A 134 -3.07 -5.52 29.34
N SER A 135 -2.26 -5.75 30.37
CA SER A 135 -0.93 -6.35 30.21
C SER A 135 -1.01 -7.71 29.51
N THR A 136 -0.30 -7.81 28.40
CA THR A 136 -0.20 -9.06 27.64
C THR A 136 0.59 -10.11 28.41
N VAL A 137 0.23 -11.38 28.20
CA VAL A 137 0.93 -12.54 28.74
C VAL A 137 1.54 -13.30 27.58
N TYR A 138 2.85 -13.51 27.62
CA TYR A 138 3.57 -14.29 26.64
C TYR A 138 4.04 -15.60 27.23
N LEU A 139 3.92 -16.66 26.44
CA LEU A 139 4.40 -17.99 26.77
C LEU A 139 5.81 -18.15 26.23
N THR A 140 6.66 -18.87 26.96
CA THR A 140 7.91 -19.38 26.41
C THR A 140 7.62 -20.31 25.21
N PRO A 141 8.57 -20.49 24.27
CA PRO A 141 8.37 -21.37 23.12
C PRO A 141 7.93 -22.80 23.48
N ASP A 142 8.41 -23.32 24.63
CA ASP A 142 8.02 -24.63 25.19
C ASP A 142 6.65 -24.63 25.90
N ARG A 143 5.97 -23.48 25.96
CA ARG A 143 4.69 -23.19 26.64
C ARG A 143 4.67 -23.43 28.16
N ARG A 144 5.82 -23.64 28.80
CA ARG A 144 5.88 -23.98 30.23
C ARG A 144 5.83 -22.77 31.16
N ARG A 145 6.34 -21.62 30.72
CA ARG A 145 6.38 -20.40 31.52
C ARG A 145 5.50 -19.31 30.92
N ARG A 146 4.63 -18.73 31.75
CA ARG A 146 3.90 -17.51 31.45
C ARG A 146 4.68 -16.32 32.00
N THR A 147 4.92 -15.32 31.17
CA THR A 147 5.51 -14.06 31.62
C THR A 147 4.58 -12.93 31.24
N GLN A 148 4.25 -12.09 32.21
CA GLN A 148 3.36 -10.94 32.01
C GLN A 148 4.19 -9.70 31.67
N ALA A 149 3.72 -8.93 30.71
CA ALA A 149 4.29 -7.62 30.40
C ALA A 149 3.97 -6.64 31.54
N LEU A 150 4.97 -5.84 31.95
CA LEU A 150 4.78 -4.78 32.94
C LEU A 150 3.71 -3.78 32.50
N MET A 151 3.65 -3.51 31.20
CA MET A 151 2.72 -2.59 30.57
C MET A 151 2.51 -3.02 29.12
N THR A 152 1.32 -2.82 28.57
CA THR A 152 1.05 -3.01 27.15
C THR A 152 0.29 -1.81 26.62
N TRP A 153 0.65 -1.38 25.42
CA TRP A 153 -0.09 -0.37 24.67
C TRP A 153 -0.28 -0.82 23.23
N THR A 154 -1.33 -0.32 22.60
CA THR A 154 -1.67 -0.58 21.21
C THR A 154 -1.67 0.71 20.42
N VAL A 155 -1.33 0.60 19.14
CA VAL A 155 -1.43 1.69 18.16
C VAL A 155 -2.20 1.14 16.97
N THR A 156 -3.24 1.85 16.55
CA THR A 156 -4.02 1.50 15.37
C THR A 156 -3.61 2.40 14.21
N CYS A 157 -3.15 1.78 13.12
CA CYS A 157 -2.88 2.47 11.86
C CYS A 157 -3.95 2.09 10.82
N THR A 158 -4.55 3.09 10.19
CA THR A 158 -5.60 2.92 9.18
C THR A 158 -5.09 3.37 7.82
N TYR A 159 -5.49 2.66 6.76
CA TYR A 159 -5.19 3.06 5.39
C TYR A 159 -6.34 3.90 4.82
N SER A 160 -6.06 5.13 4.44
CA SER A 160 -6.99 6.02 3.75
C SER A 160 -6.68 6.07 2.25
N GLN A 161 -7.64 5.65 1.42
CA GLN A 161 -7.49 5.75 -0.03
C GLN A 161 -7.37 7.21 -0.50
N GLN A 162 -8.06 8.14 0.17
CA GLN A 162 -8.01 9.57 -0.16
C GLN A 162 -6.63 10.17 0.11
N LEU A 163 -5.97 9.72 1.18
CA LEU A 163 -4.60 10.13 1.49
C LEU A 163 -3.60 9.48 0.53
N ALA A 164 -3.84 8.23 0.16
CA ALA A 164 -2.99 7.51 -0.78
C ALA A 164 -3.03 8.12 -2.18
N SER A 165 -4.21 8.59 -2.61
CA SER A 165 -4.37 9.32 -3.86
C SER A 165 -5.69 10.10 -3.87
N ARG A 166 -5.63 11.34 -4.35
CA ARG A 166 -6.83 12.16 -4.59
C ARG A 166 -7.77 11.52 -5.62
N TYR A 167 -7.21 10.79 -6.58
CA TYR A 167 -7.95 10.08 -7.63
C TYR A 167 -7.71 8.57 -7.51
N PRO A 168 -8.73 7.72 -7.72
CA PRO A 168 -8.53 6.28 -7.70
C PRO A 168 -7.53 5.88 -8.80
N THR A 169 -6.87 4.74 -8.62
CA THR A 169 -5.92 4.20 -9.60
C THR A 169 -6.57 3.16 -10.53
N CYS A 170 -7.86 2.86 -10.33
CA CYS A 170 -8.59 1.88 -11.11
C CYS A 170 -10.03 2.34 -11.28
N CYS A 171 -10.63 1.97 -12.42
CA CYS A 171 -12.06 2.04 -12.61
C CYS A 171 -12.65 0.64 -12.85
N VAL A 172 -13.87 0.45 -12.34
CA VAL A 172 -14.63 -0.80 -12.49
C VAL A 172 -15.91 -0.48 -13.24
N SER A 173 -16.24 -1.30 -14.23
CA SER A 173 -17.49 -1.21 -14.98
C SER A 173 -18.14 -2.57 -15.13
N PHE A 174 -19.48 -2.58 -15.12
CA PHE A 174 -20.28 -3.79 -15.14
C PHE A 174 -21.33 -3.72 -16.25
N SER A 175 -21.40 -4.77 -17.09
CA SER A 175 -22.39 -4.84 -18.17
C SER A 175 -22.91 -6.26 -18.36
N SER A 176 -24.19 -6.40 -18.67
CA SER A 176 -24.79 -7.66 -19.16
C SER A 176 -24.61 -7.85 -20.67
N PHE A 177 -24.10 -6.83 -21.37
CA PHE A 177 -23.85 -6.90 -22.80
C PHE A 177 -22.38 -7.25 -23.05
N TYR A 178 -22.13 -8.02 -24.11
CA TYR A 178 -20.80 -8.39 -24.58
C TYR A 178 -20.08 -7.24 -25.29
N ASN A 179 -20.21 -6.01 -24.78
CA ASN A 179 -19.62 -4.84 -25.37
C ASN A 179 -19.10 -3.87 -24.29
N SER A 180 -17.78 -3.68 -24.27
CA SER A 180 -17.09 -2.81 -23.32
C SER A 180 -17.32 -1.31 -23.54
N THR A 181 -18.01 -0.91 -24.60
CA THR A 181 -18.37 0.49 -24.85
C THR A 181 -19.73 0.88 -24.26
N ILE A 182 -20.56 -0.10 -23.86
CA ILE A 182 -21.92 0.16 -23.36
C ILE A 182 -21.90 0.74 -21.95
N VAL A 183 -21.00 0.24 -21.09
CA VAL A 183 -20.80 0.77 -19.74
C VAL A 183 -19.34 1.18 -19.59
N PRO A 184 -18.93 2.34 -20.13
CA PRO A 184 -17.57 2.82 -19.98
C PRO A 184 -17.34 3.39 -18.58
N CYS A 185 -16.09 3.36 -18.12
CA CYS A 185 -15.71 4.16 -16.96
C CYS A 185 -15.98 5.65 -17.20
N ALA A 186 -16.35 6.37 -16.14
CA ALA A 186 -16.55 7.81 -16.21
C ALA A 186 -15.30 8.53 -16.77
N ARG A 187 -15.54 9.61 -17.52
CA ARG A 187 -14.44 10.45 -18.02
C ARG A 187 -13.63 10.98 -16.85
N CYS A 188 -12.30 10.91 -16.95
CA CYS A 188 -11.37 11.31 -15.90
C CYS A 188 -11.57 10.60 -14.56
N ALA A 189 -12.10 9.37 -14.54
CA ALA A 189 -12.33 8.61 -13.30
C ALA A 189 -11.07 8.52 -12.41
N CYS A 190 -9.87 8.41 -12.99
CA CYS A 190 -8.60 8.37 -12.27
C CYS A 190 -7.82 9.69 -12.34
N GLY A 191 -8.52 10.79 -12.64
CA GLY A 191 -7.96 12.13 -12.74
C GLY A 191 -7.45 12.47 -14.14
N CYS A 192 -7.77 13.67 -14.60
CA CYS A 192 -7.16 14.28 -15.78
C CYS A 192 -6.24 15.42 -15.34
N GLY A 193 -5.10 15.56 -16.00
CA GLY A 193 -4.33 16.81 -15.92
C GLY A 193 -5.18 17.96 -16.45
N HIS A 194 -5.05 19.14 -15.84
CA HIS A 194 -5.88 20.31 -16.16
C HIS A 194 -5.81 20.73 -17.64
N ASP A 195 -4.79 20.28 -18.39
CA ASP A 195 -4.56 20.65 -19.80
C ASP A 195 -4.42 19.45 -20.77
N GLY A 196 -4.83 18.23 -20.38
CA GLY A 196 -4.44 17.01 -21.11
C GLY A 196 -5.47 16.39 -22.08
N TYR A 197 -6.71 16.87 -22.14
CA TYR A 197 -7.75 16.22 -22.96
C TYR A 197 -8.18 17.09 -24.15
N ARG A 198 -7.23 17.42 -25.05
CA ARG A 198 -7.59 17.74 -26.44
C ARG A 198 -7.72 16.45 -27.24
N GLY A 199 -8.71 15.64 -26.87
CA GLY A 199 -9.20 14.59 -27.76
C GLY A 199 -9.78 15.29 -28.99
N ASN A 200 -9.19 15.02 -30.16
CA ASN A 200 -9.68 15.50 -31.44
C ASN A 200 -11.03 14.84 -31.75
N GLY A 201 -12.10 15.42 -31.22
CA GLY A 201 -13.48 15.13 -31.61
C GLY A 201 -14.03 16.36 -32.31
N GLY A 202 -14.18 16.27 -33.63
CA GLY A 202 -14.82 17.32 -34.42
C GLY A 202 -16.26 17.58 -33.96
N GLY A 203 -16.64 18.85 -33.94
CA GLY A 203 -18.03 19.29 -33.83
C GLY A 203 -18.23 20.47 -32.90
N GLY A 204 -18.46 21.66 -33.47
CA GLY A 204 -19.07 22.80 -32.77
C GLY A 204 -18.21 24.05 -32.67
N LYS A 205 -18.14 24.81 -33.77
CA LYS A 205 -17.82 26.25 -33.70
C LYS A 205 -18.87 26.93 -32.83
N ASN A 206 -18.44 27.62 -31.76
CA ASN A 206 -18.98 28.91 -31.29
C ASN A 206 -18.55 29.17 -29.83
N ALA A 207 -17.46 29.90 -29.62
CA ALA A 207 -17.31 30.76 -28.46
C ALA A 207 -16.38 31.92 -28.83
N ARG A 208 -16.89 33.12 -28.57
CA ARG A 208 -16.47 34.40 -29.12
C ARG A 208 -15.08 34.84 -28.67
N ALA A 209 -14.47 35.62 -29.55
CA ALA A 209 -13.27 36.41 -29.33
C ALA A 209 -13.36 37.28 -28.06
N GLY A 210 -12.25 37.30 -27.32
CA GLY A 210 -11.92 38.28 -26.30
C GLY A 210 -10.42 38.54 -26.41
N ASP A 211 -10.09 39.62 -27.09
CA ASP A 211 -8.75 40.15 -27.32
C ASP A 211 -8.09 40.57 -25.99
N GLY A 212 -6.79 40.30 -25.84
CA GLY A 212 -6.08 40.45 -24.58
C GLY A 212 -4.63 40.03 -24.70
N ARG A 213 -3.83 40.85 -25.39
CA ARG A 213 -2.36 40.80 -25.44
C ARG A 213 -1.76 40.50 -24.06
N SER A 214 -1.00 39.42 -23.94
CA SER A 214 0.08 39.36 -22.94
C SER A 214 1.31 38.67 -23.50
N ARG A 215 2.43 39.34 -23.27
CA ARG A 215 3.75 39.15 -23.85
C ARG A 215 4.37 37.81 -23.43
N ARG A 216 5.08 37.19 -24.37
CA ARG A 216 6.12 36.21 -24.08
C ARG A 216 7.17 36.87 -23.17
N ASN A 217 7.40 36.31 -21.99
CA ASN A 217 8.77 36.14 -21.50
C ASN A 217 8.87 35.01 -20.47
N SER A 218 9.98 34.31 -20.58
CA SER A 218 10.35 33.04 -19.95
C SER A 218 10.59 33.13 -18.44
N GLY A 219 10.51 31.98 -17.76
CA GLY A 219 11.23 31.75 -16.49
C GLY A 219 10.33 31.37 -15.31
N GLY A 220 10.24 30.07 -15.02
CA GLY A 220 9.56 29.57 -13.83
C GLY A 220 9.46 28.05 -13.86
N GLY A 221 10.51 27.37 -13.40
CA GLY A 221 10.53 25.93 -13.20
C GLY A 221 9.55 25.51 -12.09
N GLY A 222 8.29 25.30 -12.47
CA GLY A 222 7.33 24.55 -11.68
C GLY A 222 7.33 23.11 -12.14
N HIS A 223 7.64 22.18 -11.24
CA HIS A 223 7.39 20.74 -11.43
C HIS A 223 5.88 20.51 -11.54
N SER A 224 5.33 20.70 -12.74
CA SER A 224 3.98 20.28 -13.09
C SER A 224 4.02 18.78 -13.37
N GLY A 225 3.74 17.97 -12.35
CA GLY A 225 3.50 16.52 -12.48
C GLY A 225 2.20 16.21 -13.23
N GLY A 226 2.06 16.72 -14.45
CA GLY A 226 0.96 16.39 -15.35
C GLY A 226 1.18 15.00 -15.92
N THR A 227 0.20 14.11 -15.75
CA THR A 227 0.23 12.73 -16.24
C THR A 227 0.21 12.73 -17.77
N GLU A 228 1.38 12.81 -18.40
CA GLU A 228 1.52 12.65 -19.85
C GLU A 228 1.19 11.19 -20.22
N CYS A 229 0.17 11.00 -21.08
CA CYS A 229 -0.21 9.70 -21.62
C CYS A 229 0.15 9.59 -23.11
N ILE A 230 0.22 8.37 -23.62
CA ILE A 230 0.52 8.08 -25.03
C ILE A 230 -0.71 7.48 -25.71
N MET A 231 -1.08 7.96 -26.89
CA MET A 231 -2.12 7.33 -27.71
C MET A 231 -1.67 5.92 -28.14
N GLY A 232 -2.54 4.92 -27.95
CA GLY A 232 -2.16 3.50 -28.10
C GLY A 232 -1.72 3.08 -29.50
N ASP A 233 -2.16 3.81 -30.53
CA ASP A 233 -1.84 3.63 -31.95
C ASP A 233 -0.67 4.51 -32.43
N SER A 234 -0.07 5.30 -31.54
CA SER A 234 1.02 6.20 -31.93
C SER A 234 2.33 5.47 -32.21
N LYS A 235 3.15 6.02 -33.11
CA LYS A 235 4.53 5.54 -33.36
C LYS A 235 5.38 5.43 -32.09
N ARG A 236 5.10 6.27 -31.08
CA ARG A 236 5.76 6.24 -29.77
C ARG A 236 5.36 5.01 -28.95
N ALA A 237 4.09 4.61 -28.97
CA ALA A 237 3.62 3.38 -28.33
C ALA A 237 4.22 2.10 -28.95
N LEU A 238 4.64 2.17 -30.22
CA LEU A 238 5.25 1.04 -30.95
C LEU A 238 6.78 1.05 -30.94
N SER A 239 7.40 2.08 -30.34
CA SER A 239 8.86 2.23 -30.31
C SER A 239 9.54 1.21 -29.39
N ALA A 240 10.69 0.68 -29.82
CA ALA A 240 11.50 -0.20 -29.00
C ALA A 240 11.93 0.52 -27.71
N GLY A 241 11.75 -0.12 -26.56
CA GLY A 241 12.07 0.45 -25.25
C GLY A 241 10.93 1.23 -24.57
N VAL A 242 9.74 1.39 -25.18
CA VAL A 242 8.62 2.08 -24.53
C VAL A 242 8.18 1.42 -23.21
N ASN A 243 8.27 0.09 -23.15
CA ASN A 243 7.88 -0.72 -21.99
C ASN A 243 8.98 -0.85 -20.93
N THR A 244 10.18 -0.28 -21.14
CA THR A 244 11.26 -0.43 -20.15
C THR A 244 10.92 0.35 -18.88
N PRO A 245 10.92 -0.29 -17.70
CA PRO A 245 10.73 0.40 -16.43
C PRO A 245 11.80 1.46 -16.23
N ARG A 246 11.41 2.62 -15.69
CA ARG A 246 12.36 3.65 -15.28
C ARG A 246 12.82 3.42 -13.84
N LYS A 247 14.04 3.87 -13.52
CA LYS A 247 14.60 3.79 -12.15
C LYS A 247 13.76 4.56 -11.11
N ASP A 248 13.05 5.59 -11.53
CA ASP A 248 12.16 6.40 -10.69
C ASP A 248 10.75 5.77 -10.53
N GLY A 249 10.45 4.67 -11.22
CA GLY A 249 9.15 4.01 -11.18
C GLY A 249 8.01 4.81 -11.82
N ALA A 250 8.30 5.84 -12.62
CA ALA A 250 7.27 6.69 -13.18
C ALA A 250 6.35 5.92 -14.17
N PRO A 251 5.01 6.00 -14.02
CA PRO A 251 4.07 5.33 -14.92
C PRO A 251 4.15 5.91 -16.34
N LEU A 252 3.78 5.08 -17.33
CA LEU A 252 3.54 5.53 -18.71
C LEU A 252 2.20 4.99 -19.16
N LEU A 253 1.18 5.84 -19.19
CA LEU A 253 -0.20 5.41 -19.42
C LEU A 253 -0.60 5.53 -20.88
N GLN A 254 -1.41 4.60 -21.36
CA GLN A 254 -2.18 4.79 -22.57
C GLN A 254 -3.27 5.85 -22.33
N CYS A 255 -3.41 6.80 -23.25
CA CYS A 255 -4.49 7.78 -23.19
C CYS A 255 -5.83 7.06 -23.35
N THR A 256 -6.68 7.22 -22.34
CA THR A 256 -8.06 6.71 -22.31
C THR A 256 -8.94 7.82 -21.76
N SER A 257 -10.25 7.76 -22.03
CA SER A 257 -11.19 8.75 -21.50
C SER A 257 -11.22 8.79 -19.97
N HIS A 258 -10.94 7.67 -19.31
CA HIS A 258 -10.98 7.52 -17.86
C HIS A 258 -9.62 7.74 -17.17
N MET A 259 -8.51 7.71 -17.92
CA MET A 259 -7.13 7.93 -17.43
C MET A 259 -6.67 6.99 -16.31
N CYS A 260 -7.27 5.80 -16.23
CA CYS A 260 -6.92 4.81 -15.20
C CYS A 260 -5.81 3.88 -15.70
N PRO A 261 -4.76 3.60 -14.90
CA PRO A 261 -3.74 2.63 -15.26
C PRO A 261 -4.28 1.20 -15.34
N ILE A 262 -5.29 0.86 -14.54
CA ILE A 262 -5.99 -0.43 -14.63
C ILE A 262 -7.47 -0.19 -14.89
N ARG A 263 -8.08 -1.05 -15.72
CA ARG A 263 -9.52 -1.18 -15.87
C ARG A 263 -9.95 -2.61 -15.60
N VAL A 264 -10.97 -2.77 -14.75
CA VAL A 264 -11.64 -4.05 -14.53
C VAL A 264 -13.02 -3.97 -15.16
N HIS A 265 -13.24 -4.74 -16.20
CA HIS A 265 -14.52 -4.83 -16.89
C HIS A 265 -15.15 -6.19 -16.63
N TRP A 266 -16.39 -6.19 -16.13
CA TRP A 266 -17.14 -7.40 -15.84
C TRP A 266 -18.31 -7.54 -16.82
N HIS A 267 -18.35 -8.64 -17.56
CA HIS A 267 -19.45 -9.00 -18.43
C HIS A 267 -20.26 -10.16 -17.84
N VAL A 268 -21.56 -9.98 -17.64
CA VAL A 268 -22.47 -11.12 -17.38
C VAL A 268 -22.87 -11.69 -18.73
N LYS A 269 -22.47 -12.93 -18.99
CA LYS A 269 -22.60 -13.60 -20.27
C LYS A 269 -24.04 -14.04 -20.52
N LEU A 270 -24.55 -14.88 -19.64
CA LEU A 270 -25.87 -15.51 -19.75
C LEU A 270 -26.38 -15.85 -18.35
N ASN A 271 -27.69 -15.72 -18.15
CA ASN A 271 -28.41 -16.21 -16.99
C ASN A 271 -29.17 -17.47 -17.41
N TYR A 272 -28.61 -18.65 -17.13
CA TYR A 272 -29.32 -19.92 -17.31
C TYR A 272 -30.32 -20.10 -16.16
N LYS A 273 -31.24 -21.08 -16.27
CA LYS A 273 -32.19 -21.39 -15.19
C LYS A 273 -31.49 -21.66 -13.85
N ASP A 274 -30.31 -22.30 -13.89
CA ASP A 274 -29.64 -22.79 -12.69
C ASP A 274 -28.31 -22.07 -12.36
N TYR A 275 -27.72 -21.33 -13.29
CA TYR A 275 -26.45 -20.63 -13.08
C TYR A 275 -26.25 -19.43 -14.01
N TRP A 276 -25.41 -18.49 -13.61
CA TRP A 276 -24.98 -17.37 -14.45
C TRP A 276 -23.48 -17.51 -14.73
N ARG A 277 -23.07 -17.10 -15.94
CA ARG A 277 -21.65 -17.05 -16.31
C ARG A 277 -21.22 -15.61 -16.42
N ALA A 278 -20.00 -15.31 -15.96
CA ALA A 278 -19.38 -14.03 -16.20
C ALA A 278 -17.98 -14.13 -16.80
N LYS A 279 -17.59 -13.08 -17.51
CA LYS A 279 -16.22 -12.83 -17.96
C LYS A 279 -15.71 -11.58 -17.28
N ILE A 280 -14.64 -11.73 -16.51
CA ILE A 280 -13.89 -10.59 -15.99
C ILE A 280 -12.70 -10.35 -16.93
N ALA A 281 -12.54 -9.12 -17.37
CA ALA A 281 -11.41 -8.66 -18.15
C ALA A 281 -10.65 -7.58 -17.37
N ILE A 282 -9.38 -7.82 -17.11
CA ILE A 282 -8.49 -6.86 -16.44
C ILE A 282 -7.52 -6.35 -17.50
N THR A 283 -7.50 -5.04 -17.70
CA THR A 283 -6.63 -4.40 -18.68
C THR A 283 -5.64 -3.50 -17.95
N ASN A 284 -4.35 -3.73 -18.19
CA ASN A 284 -3.28 -2.83 -17.76
C ASN A 284 -2.96 -1.85 -18.90
N PHE A 285 -3.23 -0.57 -18.66
CA PHE A 285 -2.92 0.54 -19.57
C PHE A 285 -1.57 1.19 -19.26
N ASN A 286 -0.81 0.68 -18.30
CA ASN A 286 0.52 1.18 -17.97
C ASN A 286 1.60 0.38 -18.68
N TYR A 287 2.25 1.00 -19.66
CA TYR A 287 3.31 0.38 -20.47
C TYR A 287 4.57 0.05 -19.67
N ARG A 288 4.87 0.81 -18.60
CA ARG A 288 6.13 0.69 -17.85
C ARG A 288 6.01 -0.07 -16.53
N MET A 289 4.80 -0.46 -16.14
CA MET A 289 4.59 -1.22 -14.91
C MET A 289 3.95 -2.55 -15.20
N ASN A 290 4.63 -3.61 -14.77
CA ASN A 290 4.05 -4.94 -14.67
C ASN A 290 3.58 -5.15 -13.24
N TYR A 291 2.26 -5.29 -13.08
CA TYR A 291 1.68 -5.70 -11.82
C TYR A 291 1.92 -7.20 -11.65
N THR A 292 2.93 -7.56 -10.85
CA THR A 292 3.20 -8.94 -10.45
C THR A 292 2.49 -9.23 -9.12
N GLN A 293 2.02 -10.46 -8.93
CA GLN A 293 1.32 -10.89 -7.69
C GLN A 293 0.08 -10.04 -7.34
N TRP A 294 -0.71 -9.67 -8.35
CA TRP A 294 -1.98 -8.97 -8.15
C TRP A 294 -3.09 -9.93 -7.70
N THR A 295 -4.02 -9.42 -6.90
CA THR A 295 -5.27 -10.13 -6.55
C THR A 295 -6.44 -9.20 -6.82
N LEU A 296 -7.45 -9.70 -7.54
CA LEU A 296 -8.76 -9.04 -7.63
C LEU A 296 -9.66 -9.64 -6.55
N VAL A 297 -10.19 -8.79 -5.67
CA VAL A 297 -11.20 -9.19 -4.70
C VAL A 297 -12.53 -8.61 -5.11
N ALA A 298 -13.54 -9.47 -5.22
CA ALA A 298 -14.90 -9.11 -5.54
C ALA A 298 -15.85 -9.65 -4.47
N GLN A 299 -16.64 -8.75 -3.86
CA GLN A 299 -17.74 -9.12 -2.99
C GLN A 299 -19.04 -8.97 -3.77
N HIS A 300 -19.77 -10.07 -3.94
CA HIS A 300 -21.04 -10.06 -4.65
C HIS A 300 -21.96 -11.14 -4.08
N PRO A 301 -23.25 -10.85 -3.82
CA PRO A 301 -24.17 -11.81 -3.18
C PRO A 301 -24.22 -13.18 -3.86
N ASN A 302 -24.10 -13.21 -5.19
CA ASN A 302 -24.18 -14.44 -5.98
C ASN A 302 -22.85 -15.21 -6.14
N LEU A 303 -21.75 -14.76 -5.51
CA LEU A 303 -20.44 -15.47 -5.56
C LEU A 303 -20.22 -16.44 -4.39
N ASN A 304 -21.25 -16.66 -3.57
CA ASN A 304 -21.16 -17.62 -2.46
C ASN A 304 -21.14 -19.08 -2.95
N ASN A 305 -21.54 -19.34 -4.20
CA ASN A 305 -21.62 -20.67 -4.79
C ASN A 305 -20.92 -20.72 -6.16
N VAL A 306 -19.62 -20.39 -6.20
CA VAL A 306 -18.82 -20.46 -7.43
C VAL A 306 -18.44 -21.92 -7.68
N THR A 307 -18.95 -22.47 -8.79
CA THR A 307 -18.72 -23.88 -9.17
C THR A 307 -17.46 -24.05 -10.01
N GLU A 308 -17.21 -23.14 -10.95
CA GLU A 308 -16.10 -23.21 -11.90
C GLU A 308 -15.44 -21.85 -12.09
N VAL A 309 -14.11 -21.83 -12.10
CA VAL A 309 -13.30 -20.66 -12.47
C VAL A 309 -12.28 -21.08 -13.52
N PHE A 310 -12.23 -20.31 -14.61
CA PHE A 310 -11.30 -20.52 -15.70
C PHE A 310 -10.28 -19.38 -15.74
N SER A 311 -9.06 -19.67 -16.22
CA SER A 311 -7.97 -18.70 -16.44
C SER A 311 -7.30 -18.09 -15.21
N PHE A 312 -7.85 -18.24 -13.99
CA PHE A 312 -7.26 -17.71 -12.76
C PHE A 312 -7.39 -18.68 -11.59
N GLN A 313 -6.49 -18.59 -10.62
CA GLN A 313 -6.64 -19.25 -9.33
C GLN A 313 -7.71 -18.54 -8.49
N TYR A 314 -8.60 -19.31 -7.88
CA TYR A 314 -9.67 -18.82 -7.03
C TYR A 314 -9.53 -19.38 -5.62
N LYS A 315 -9.70 -18.51 -4.63
CA LYS A 315 -9.82 -18.87 -3.22
C LYS A 315 -11.07 -18.20 -2.66
N PRO A 316 -12.12 -18.94 -2.24
CA PRO A 316 -13.26 -18.35 -1.57
C PRO A 316 -12.80 -17.70 -0.26
N LEU A 317 -13.34 -16.52 0.04
CA LEU A 317 -13.09 -15.80 1.29
C LEU A 317 -14.39 -15.81 2.07
N LEU A 318 -14.54 -16.81 2.96
CA LEU A 318 -15.72 -16.94 3.81
C LEU A 318 -15.60 -15.94 4.97
N PRO A 319 -16.46 -14.91 5.06
CA PRO A 319 -16.35 -13.86 6.10
C PRO A 319 -16.67 -14.40 7.51
N TYR A 320 -17.34 -15.54 7.59
CA TYR A 320 -17.52 -16.34 8.78
C TYR A 320 -16.75 -17.63 8.51
N GLY A 321 -15.65 -17.88 9.23
CA GLY A 321 -14.82 -19.07 8.99
C GLY A 321 -15.63 -20.37 9.03
N ASN A 322 -14.99 -21.49 8.63
CA ASN A 322 -15.56 -22.81 8.87
C ASN A 322 -15.87 -22.94 10.36
N ILE A 323 -17.16 -22.91 10.72
CA ILE A 323 -17.66 -23.28 12.04
C ILE A 323 -17.55 -24.79 12.15
#